data_AF-A0A969UDB9-F1
#
_entry.id   AF-A0A969UDB9-F1
#
_cell.length_a   1.000
_cell.length_b   1.000
_cell.length_c   1.000
_cell.angle_alpha   90.00
_cell.angle_beta   90.00
_cell.angle_gamma   90.00
#
_symmetry.space_group_name_H-M   'P 1'
#
loop_
_entity.id
_entity.type
_entity.pdbx_description
1 polymer ?
#
loop_
_entity_poly.entity_id
_entity_poly.type
_entity_poly.pdbx_seq_one_letter_code
_entity_poly.pdbx_strand_id
1 'polypeptide(L)'
;MVTKTAPPDIPYAFFVLNGMLLLGLFTGAMTTGVNAISANVGLLVYPNVRPLDTFIARFIYELMETVFSFTLFCLVSMWLEVNISLANLDLLIYCFAATWLMGCGLGLICGAIAAHFKETEKIVMVLQRPLLFVSAVLFPLTAIPA
;
A
#
# COMPACT_ATOMS: atom_id res chain seq x y z
N MET A 1 -13.61 9.59 33.36
CA MET A 1 -14.62 8.91 32.52
C MET A 1 -13.86 8.29 31.35
N VAL A 2 -13.64 6.98 31.39
CA VAL A 2 -12.79 6.24 30.45
C VAL A 2 -13.60 5.97 29.17
N THR A 3 -13.23 6.59 28.06
CA THR A 3 -13.84 6.29 26.76
C THR A 3 -13.29 4.96 26.24
N LYS A 4 -14.00 3.88 26.60
CA LYS A 4 -13.98 2.60 25.90
C LYS A 4 -14.42 2.85 24.45
N THR A 5 -13.55 2.61 23.49
CA THR A 5 -13.84 1.88 22.23
C THR A 5 -12.61 1.81 21.30
N ALA A 6 -11.49 1.30 21.80
CA ALA A 6 -10.68 0.36 21.01
C ALA A 6 -11.12 -1.06 21.45
N PRO A 7 -10.94 -2.13 20.65
CA PRO A 7 -10.85 -3.45 21.25
C PRO A 7 -9.86 -3.34 22.43
N PRO A 8 -10.16 -3.90 23.63
CA PRO A 8 -9.51 -3.49 24.88
C PRO A 8 -7.99 -3.66 24.95
N ASP A 9 -7.37 -4.33 23.98
CA ASP A 9 -6.01 -4.85 24.10
C ASP A 9 -5.04 -4.42 22.99
N ILE A 10 -5.44 -3.57 22.03
CA ILE A 10 -4.54 -3.14 20.94
C ILE A 10 -4.20 -1.65 21.07
N PRO A 11 -2.92 -1.27 21.21
CA PRO A 11 -2.53 0.13 21.25
C PRO A 11 -2.90 0.83 19.94
N TYR A 12 -3.47 2.04 20.02
CA TYR A 12 -3.89 2.84 18.86
C TYR A 12 -2.79 2.98 17.78
N ALA A 13 -1.53 3.08 18.20
CA ALA A 13 -0.39 3.13 17.29
C ALA A 13 -0.32 1.91 16.34
N PHE A 14 -0.59 0.70 16.83
CA PHE A 14 -0.58 -0.51 16.00
C PHE A 14 -1.73 -0.54 15.00
N PHE A 15 -2.90 -0.03 15.39
CA PHE A 15 -4.06 0.09 14.50
C PHE A 15 -3.73 1.00 13.30
N VAL A 16 -3.26 2.22 13.59
CA VAL A 16 -2.91 3.19 12.54
C VAL A 16 -1.78 2.66 11.67
N LEU A 17 -0.76 2.05 12.28
CA LEU A 17 0.40 1.55 11.53
C LEU A 17 0.02 0.40 10.59
N ASN A 18 -0.84 -0.52 11.02
CA ASN A 18 -1.36 -1.58 10.14
C ASN A 18 -2.18 -1.02 8.98
N GLY A 19 -3.09 -0.08 9.25
CA GLY A 19 -3.87 0.55 8.18
C GLY A 19 -3.02 1.38 7.23
N MET A 20 -1.97 2.05 7.73
CA MET A 20 -0.99 2.76 6.90
C MET A 20 -0.20 1.81 6.02
N LEU A 21 0.17 0.63 6.52
CA LEU A 21 0.85 -0.39 5.73
C LEU A 21 -0.04 -0.87 4.57
N LEU A 22 -1.32 -1.15 4.84
CA LEU A 22 -2.27 -1.58 3.81
C LEU A 22 -2.54 -0.48 2.78
N LEU A 23 -2.69 0.77 3.21
CA LEU A 23 -2.83 1.91 2.31
C LEU A 23 -1.55 2.17 1.51
N GLY A 24 -0.38 1.95 2.13
CA GLY A 24 0.93 2.01 1.50
C GLY A 24 1.05 1.01 0.35
N LEU A 25 0.66 -0.25 0.56
CA LEU A 25 0.64 -1.28 -0.47
C LEU A 25 -0.17 -0.86 -1.73
N PHE A 26 -1.31 -0.20 -1.53
CA PHE A 26 -2.14 0.28 -2.63
C PHE A 26 -1.56 1.52 -3.33
N THR A 27 -1.20 2.53 -2.53
CA THR A 27 -0.74 3.83 -3.04
C THR A 27 0.67 3.75 -3.64
N GLY A 28 1.54 2.94 -3.06
CA GLY A 28 2.88 2.71 -3.56
C GLY A 28 2.87 1.95 -4.89
N ALA A 29 2.07 0.87 -5.03
CA ALA A 29 1.87 0.21 -6.32
C ALA A 29 1.41 1.17 -7.44
N MET A 30 0.50 2.11 -7.11
CA MET A 30 0.09 3.16 -8.05
C MET A 30 1.24 4.10 -8.44
N THR A 31 1.99 4.60 -7.46
CA THR A 31 3.09 5.54 -7.69
C THR A 31 4.21 4.91 -8.50
N THR A 32 4.57 3.69 -8.12
CA THR A 32 5.66 2.94 -8.74
C THR A 32 5.31 2.59 -10.19
N GLY A 33 4.04 2.29 -10.48
CA GLY A 33 3.53 2.11 -11.84
C GLY A 33 3.62 3.38 -12.70
N VAL A 34 3.19 4.53 -12.16
CA VAL A 34 3.25 5.81 -12.89
C VAL A 34 4.68 6.21 -13.22
N ASN A 35 5.61 5.97 -12.31
CA ASN A 35 7.02 6.32 -12.48
C ASN A 35 7.85 5.26 -13.20
N ALA A 36 7.23 4.14 -13.62
CA ALA A 36 7.96 3.00 -14.20
C ALA A 36 8.69 3.40 -15.48
N ILE A 37 8.03 4.17 -16.34
CA ILE A 37 8.55 4.55 -17.66
C ILE A 37 9.55 5.70 -17.53
N SER A 38 9.22 6.76 -16.77
CA SER A 38 10.05 7.97 -16.65
C SER A 38 11.43 7.70 -16.04
N ALA A 39 11.51 6.78 -15.07
CA ALA A 39 12.76 6.44 -14.41
C ALA A 39 13.66 5.48 -15.21
N ASN A 40 13.09 4.75 -16.17
CA ASN A 40 13.80 3.71 -16.93
C ASN A 40 13.94 4.04 -18.42
N VAL A 41 13.69 5.29 -18.82
CA VAL A 41 13.83 5.74 -20.22
C VAL A 41 15.20 5.36 -20.79
N GLY A 42 16.27 5.44 -19.99
CA GLY A 42 17.62 5.07 -20.42
C GLY A 42 17.80 3.58 -20.73
N LEU A 43 17.07 2.69 -20.04
CA LEU A 43 17.10 1.26 -20.33
C LEU A 43 16.25 0.93 -21.56
N LEU A 44 15.12 1.61 -21.76
CA LEU A 44 14.21 1.37 -22.88
C LEU A 44 14.79 1.71 -24.27
N VAL A 45 15.97 2.35 -24.31
CA VAL A 45 16.74 2.54 -25.56
C VAL A 45 17.28 1.20 -26.09
N TYR A 46 17.46 0.20 -25.23
CA TYR A 46 17.93 -1.13 -25.64
C TYR A 46 16.78 -1.96 -26.24
N PRO A 47 16.95 -2.56 -27.42
CA PRO A 47 15.87 -3.29 -28.11
C PRO A 47 15.41 -4.57 -27.39
N ASN A 48 16.12 -5.04 -26.37
CA ASN A 48 15.81 -6.28 -25.65
C ASN A 48 14.93 -6.07 -24.40
N VAL A 49 14.68 -4.83 -23.98
CA VAL A 49 13.87 -4.54 -22.77
C VAL A 49 12.52 -3.97 -23.16
N ARG A 50 11.46 -4.66 -22.75
CA ARG A 50 10.10 -4.21 -23.01
C ARG A 50 9.64 -3.30 -21.87
N PRO A 51 8.82 -2.27 -22.14
CA PRO A 51 8.25 -1.42 -21.09
C PRO A 51 7.54 -2.22 -20.00
N LEU A 52 6.85 -3.30 -20.39
CA LEU A 52 6.15 -4.21 -19.48
C LEU A 52 7.08 -4.84 -18.43
N ASP A 53 8.31 -5.20 -18.80
CA ASP A 53 9.26 -5.84 -17.88
C ASP A 53 9.64 -4.90 -16.74
N THR A 54 9.69 -3.60 -17.04
CA THR A 54 9.95 -2.55 -16.06
C THR A 54 8.81 -2.42 -15.03
N PHE A 55 7.56 -2.54 -15.49
CA PHE A 55 6.39 -2.55 -14.60
C PHE A 55 6.40 -3.77 -13.68
N ILE A 56 6.65 -4.96 -14.24
CA ILE A 56 6.67 -6.21 -13.47
C ILE A 56 7.76 -6.16 -12.39
N ALA A 57 8.98 -5.76 -12.75
CA ALA A 57 10.08 -5.63 -11.80
C ALA A 57 9.73 -4.69 -10.64
N ARG A 58 9.04 -3.59 -10.95
CA ARG A 58 8.60 -2.60 -9.97
C ARG A 58 7.49 -3.07 -9.05
N PHE A 59 6.47 -3.76 -9.58
CA PHE A 59 5.41 -4.32 -8.74
C PHE A 59 5.93 -5.44 -7.83
N ILE A 60 6.91 -6.22 -8.29
CA ILE A 60 7.59 -7.21 -7.45
C ILE A 60 8.37 -6.52 -6.34
N TYR A 61 9.10 -5.44 -6.64
CA TYR A 61 9.83 -4.67 -5.64
C TYR A 61 8.89 -4.11 -4.56
N GLU A 62 7.76 -3.54 -4.98
CA GLU A 62 6.72 -3.04 -4.07
C GLU A 62 6.16 -4.13 -3.14
N LEU A 63 5.94 -5.33 -3.69
CA LEU A 63 5.50 -6.49 -2.90
C LEU A 63 6.57 -6.90 -1.90
N MET A 64 7.84 -6.92 -2.31
CA MET A 64 8.97 -7.22 -1.42
C MET A 64 9.09 -6.20 -0.29
N GLU A 65 8.94 -4.90 -0.59
CA GLU A 65 8.93 -3.84 0.42
C GLU A 65 7.78 -4.06 1.41
N THR A 66 6.59 -4.37 0.92
CA THR A 66 5.42 -4.60 1.79
C THR A 66 5.62 -5.80 2.70
N VAL A 67 6.13 -6.91 2.17
CA VAL A 67 6.44 -8.12 2.96
C VAL A 67 7.53 -7.83 3.99
N PHE A 68 8.53 -7.03 3.63
CA PHE A 68 9.60 -6.61 4.54
C PHE A 68 9.05 -5.72 5.66
N SER A 69 8.24 -4.71 5.33
CA SER A 69 7.59 -3.83 6.30
C SER A 69 6.65 -4.60 7.22
N PHE A 70 5.91 -5.58 6.69
CA PHE A 70 5.03 -6.44 7.50
C PHE A 70 5.81 -7.34 8.44
N THR A 71 6.94 -7.90 7.97
CA THR A 71 7.84 -8.69 8.83
C THR A 71 8.40 -7.83 9.96
N LEU A 72 8.84 -6.61 9.67
CA LEU A 72 9.34 -5.66 10.66
C LEU A 72 8.24 -5.27 11.66
N PHE A 73 7.01 -5.07 11.19
CA PHE A 73 5.85 -4.85 12.04
C PHE A 73 5.62 -6.00 13.03
N CYS A 74 5.69 -7.25 12.57
CA CYS A 74 5.58 -8.42 13.44
C CYS A 74 6.71 -8.49 14.48
N LEU A 75 7.96 -8.22 14.08
CA LEU A 75 9.12 -8.23 15.00
C LEU A 75 8.96 -7.18 16.11
N VAL A 76 8.56 -5.96 15.77
CA VAL A 76 8.31 -4.89 16.73
C VAL A 76 7.16 -5.25 17.67
N SER A 77 6.11 -5.88 17.13
CA SER A 77 4.97 -6.33 17.95
C SER A 77 5.37 -7.36 19.01
N MET A 78 6.26 -8.30 18.65
CA MET A 78 6.81 -9.28 19.59
C MET A 78 7.67 -8.62 20.68
N TRP A 79 8.45 -7.60 20.33
CA TRP A 79 9.26 -6.85 21.29
C TRP A 79 8.43 -6.06 22.31
N LEU A 80 7.22 -5.63 21.95
CA LEU A 80 6.30 -4.93 22.85
C LEU A 80 5.36 -5.87 23.62
N GLU A 81 5.56 -7.19 23.55
CA GLU A 81 4.72 -8.22 24.19
C GLU A 81 3.22 -8.07 23.88
N VAL A 82 2.88 -7.51 22.72
CA VAL A 82 1.48 -7.36 22.29
C VAL A 82 0.99 -8.71 21.78
N ASN A 83 -0.12 -9.20 22.35
CA ASN A 83 -0.75 -10.45 21.92
C ASN A 83 -1.42 -10.26 20.55
N ILE A 84 -0.66 -10.50 19.48
CA ILE A 84 -1.21 -10.62 18.12
C ILE A 84 -1.77 -12.02 17.95
N SER A 85 -3.10 -12.10 17.84
CA SER A 85 -3.76 -13.35 17.47
C SER A 85 -3.59 -13.61 15.97
N LEU A 86 -2.92 -14.71 15.62
CA LEU A 86 -2.75 -15.19 14.24
C LEU A 86 -3.95 -16.00 13.72
N ALA A 87 -5.10 -15.94 14.42
CA ALA A 87 -6.24 -16.81 14.16
C ALA A 87 -6.85 -16.68 12.75
N ASN A 88 -6.71 -15.52 12.10
CA ASN A 88 -7.29 -15.23 10.76
C ASN A 88 -6.21 -14.81 9.75
N LEU A 89 -5.08 -15.52 9.74
CA LEU A 89 -3.96 -15.23 8.82
C LEU A 89 -4.38 -15.41 7.34
N ASP A 90 -5.27 -16.35 7.07
CA ASP A 90 -5.84 -16.63 5.76
C ASP A 90 -6.58 -15.40 5.19
N LEU A 91 -7.48 -14.80 5.98
CA LEU A 91 -8.23 -13.62 5.57
C LEU A 91 -7.29 -12.43 5.32
N LEU A 92 -6.26 -12.27 6.16
CA LEU A 92 -5.24 -11.24 6.00
C LEU A 92 -4.52 -11.37 4.66
N ILE A 93 -4.08 -12.57 4.29
CA ILE A 93 -3.40 -12.84 3.02
C ILE A 93 -4.32 -12.51 1.84
N TYR A 94 -5.60 -12.90 1.90
CA TYR A 94 -6.56 -12.55 0.86
C TYR A 94 -6.74 -11.03 0.72
N CYS A 95 -6.84 -10.30 1.83
CA CYS A 95 -7.00 -8.85 1.80
C CYS A 95 -5.76 -8.15 1.22
N PHE A 96 -4.55 -8.59 1.62
CA PHE A 96 -3.30 -8.09 1.06
C PHE A 96 -3.19 -8.36 -0.43
N ALA A 97 -3.45 -9.60 -0.86
CA ALA A 97 -3.40 -9.98 -2.27
C ALA A 97 -4.42 -9.19 -3.12
N ALA A 98 -5.65 -9.03 -2.63
CA ALA A 98 -6.68 -8.24 -3.32
C ALA A 98 -6.29 -6.76 -3.44
N THR A 99 -5.76 -6.18 -2.36
CA THR A 99 -5.32 -4.77 -2.33
C THR A 99 -4.14 -4.56 -3.29
N TRP A 100 -3.17 -5.47 -3.29
CA TRP A 100 -2.03 -5.43 -4.20
C TRP A 100 -2.47 -5.55 -5.66
N LEU A 101 -3.33 -6.51 -5.99
CA LEU A 101 -3.85 -6.68 -7.35
C LEU A 101 -4.61 -5.43 -7.83
N MET A 102 -5.41 -4.83 -6.95
CA MET A 102 -6.14 -3.60 -7.28
C MET A 102 -5.17 -2.42 -7.49
N GLY A 103 -4.15 -2.30 -6.66
CA GLY A 103 -3.08 -1.29 -6.78
C GLY A 103 -2.27 -1.46 -8.07
N CYS A 104 -1.86 -2.67 -8.40
CA CYS A 104 -1.15 -2.99 -9.65
C CYS A 104 -2.00 -2.71 -10.89
N GLY A 105 -3.29 -3.07 -10.87
CA GLY A 105 -4.20 -2.81 -11.97
C GLY A 105 -4.35 -1.31 -12.25
N LEU A 106 -4.59 -0.51 -11.20
CA LEU A 106 -4.68 0.94 -11.33
C LEU A 106 -3.33 1.58 -11.68
N GLY A 107 -2.22 1.08 -11.10
CA GLY A 107 -0.86 1.52 -11.41
C GLY A 107 -0.46 1.27 -12.87
N LEU A 108 -0.91 0.15 -13.46
CA LEU A 108 -0.73 -0.13 -14.90
C LEU A 108 -1.50 0.86 -15.76
N ILE A 109 -2.78 1.08 -15.46
CA ILE A 109 -3.62 2.02 -16.23
C ILE A 109 -3.06 3.43 -16.15
N CYS A 110 -2.76 3.91 -14.93
CA CYS A 110 -2.18 5.24 -14.72
C CYS A 110 -0.78 5.35 -15.32
N GLY A 111 0.05 4.30 -15.26
CA GLY A 111 1.37 4.28 -15.87
C GLY A 111 1.35 4.31 -17.41
N ALA A 112 0.41 3.60 -18.04
CA ALA A 112 0.21 3.66 -19.47
C ALA A 112 -0.23 5.07 -19.92
N ILE A 113 -1.10 5.73 -19.17
CA ILE A 113 -1.52 7.11 -19.43
C ILE A 113 -0.35 8.08 -19.20
N ALA A 114 0.45 7.86 -18.15
CA ALA A 114 1.62 8.67 -17.82
C ALA A 114 2.71 8.65 -18.91
N ALA A 115 2.78 7.58 -19.70
CA ALA A 115 3.65 7.47 -20.87
C ALA A 115 3.36 8.57 -21.91
N HIS A 116 2.08 8.92 -22.09
CA HIS A 116 1.63 9.96 -23.01
C HIS A 116 1.53 11.33 -22.34
N PHE A 117 1.07 11.36 -21.08
CA PHE A 117 0.81 12.58 -20.32
C PHE A 117 1.58 12.57 -19.00
N LYS A 118 2.72 13.26 -18.96
CA LYS A 118 3.52 13.42 -17.73
C LYS A 118 2.77 14.11 -16.59
N GLU A 119 1.68 14.81 -16.87
CA GLU A 119 0.84 15.44 -15.86
C GLU A 119 0.13 14.43 -14.94
N THR A 120 -0.02 13.18 -15.39
CA THR A 120 -0.64 12.08 -14.62
C THR A 120 0.08 11.81 -13.30
N GLU A 121 1.41 12.00 -13.24
CA GLU A 121 2.20 11.84 -12.01
C GLU A 121 1.73 12.80 -10.90
N LYS A 122 1.47 14.06 -11.26
CA LYS A 122 0.97 15.05 -10.31
C LYS A 122 -0.45 14.72 -9.82
N ILE A 123 -1.29 14.22 -10.72
CA ILE A 123 -2.67 13.85 -10.38
C ILE A 123 -2.67 12.72 -9.34
N VAL A 124 -1.84 11.69 -9.54
CA VAL A 124 -1.73 10.55 -8.63
C VAL A 124 -1.24 11.00 -7.25
N MET A 125 -0.22 11.87 -7.19
CA MET A 125 0.26 12.44 -5.93
C MET A 125 -0.82 13.26 -5.18
N VAL A 126 -1.67 13.99 -5.91
CA VAL A 126 -2.77 14.75 -5.30
C VAL A 126 -3.88 13.80 -4.82
N LEU A 127 -4.18 12.75 -5.57
CA LEU A 127 -5.24 11.77 -5.25
C LEU A 127 -4.93 10.90 -4.02
N GLN A 128 -3.66 10.66 -3.71
CA GLN A 128 -3.27 9.89 -2.52
C GLN A 128 -3.70 10.54 -1.20
N ARG A 129 -3.76 11.88 -1.15
CA ARG A 129 -4.13 12.63 0.06
C ARG A 129 -5.60 12.40 0.48
N PRO A 130 -6.61 12.59 -0.40
CA PRO A 130 -8.00 12.28 -0.04
C PRO A 130 -8.22 10.79 0.21
N LEU A 131 -7.49 9.90 -0.47
CA LEU A 131 -7.60 8.45 -0.29
C LEU A 131 -7.38 8.02 1.17
N LEU A 132 -6.47 8.69 1.87
CA LEU A 132 -6.20 8.44 3.28
C LEU A 132 -7.43 8.66 4.16
N PHE A 133 -8.22 9.70 3.89
CA PHE A 133 -9.44 10.00 4.63
C PHE A 133 -10.59 9.05 4.25
N VAL A 134 -10.70 8.71 2.96
CA VAL A 134 -11.74 7.79 2.46
C VAL A 134 -11.54 6.36 2.98
N SER A 135 -10.29 5.91 3.10
CA SER A 135 -9.96 4.57 3.61
C SER A 135 -10.16 4.42 5.13
N ALA A 136 -10.49 5.51 5.84
CA ALA A 136 -10.73 5.54 7.29
C ALA A 136 -9.63 4.88 8.15
N VAL A 137 -8.39 4.85 7.66
CA VAL A 137 -7.22 4.26 8.35
C VAL A 137 -6.91 4.97 9.67
N LEU A 138 -7.25 6.26 9.77
CA LEU A 138 -7.01 7.06 10.97
C LEU A 138 -8.12 6.93 12.03
N PHE A 139 -9.33 6.54 11.63
CA PHE A 139 -10.50 6.58 12.51
C PHE A 139 -11.01 5.17 12.78
N PRO A 140 -10.89 4.66 14.01
CA PRO A 140 -11.55 3.39 14.34
C PRO A 140 -13.06 3.57 14.17
N LEU A 141 -13.73 2.60 13.56
CA LEU A 141 -15.17 2.61 13.25
C LEU A 141 -16.07 2.89 14.47
N THR A 142 -15.53 2.67 15.66
CA THR A 142 -16.18 2.95 16.94
C THR A 142 -16.22 4.43 17.34
N ALA A 143 -15.47 5.30 16.66
CA ALA A 143 -15.49 6.74 16.85
C ALA A 143 -16.52 7.45 15.97
N ILE A 144 -17.14 6.73 15.02
CA ILE A 144 -18.18 7.26 14.14
C ILE A 144 -19.53 6.87 14.77
N PRO A 145 -20.28 7.82 15.35
CA PRO A 145 -21.68 7.56 15.69
C PRO A 145 -22.46 7.29 14.38
N ALA A 146 -23.29 6.25 14.40
CA ALA A 146 -24.09 5.80 13.25
C ALA A 146 -25.04 6.89 12.73
#